data_AF-A0AAI8T6J5-F1
#
_entry.id   AF-A0AAI8T6J5-F1
#
_cell.length_a   1.000
_cell.length_b   1.000
_cell.length_c   1.000
_cell.angle_alpha   90.00
_cell.angle_beta   90.00
_cell.angle_gamma   90.00
#
_symmetry.space_group_name_H-M   'P 1'
#
loop_
_entity.id
_entity.type
_entity.pdbx_description
1 polymer ?
#
loop_
_entity_poly.entity_id
_entity_poly.type
_entity_poly.pdbx_seq_one_letter_code
_entity_poly.pdbx_strand_id
1 'polypeptide(L)'
;MDERWPDIPYLPWRDTAAALQLYAQIVGKYRLARTPWVNHSWHAMFYPNARGFTTGLVPDSVGEIELSFDLVDHQLVGTSTDGRTARVACADRAAL
;
A
#
# COMPACT_ATOMS: atom_id res chain seq x y z
N MET A 1 -16.98 -25.97 10.98
CA MET A 1 -16.91 -24.65 10.34
C MET A 1 -17.61 -23.68 11.29
N ASP A 2 -17.04 -23.53 12.48
CA ASP A 2 -17.53 -22.66 13.57
C ASP A 2 -16.32 -21.98 14.20
N GLU A 3 -15.63 -21.18 13.39
CA GLU A 3 -14.61 -20.28 13.89
C GLU A 3 -15.17 -18.88 13.69
N ARG A 4 -15.80 -18.34 14.73
CA ARG A 4 -16.22 -16.93 14.74
C ARG A 4 -14.96 -16.11 14.49
N TRP A 5 -15.02 -15.29 13.45
CA TRP A 5 -13.95 -14.35 13.16
C TRP A 5 -13.62 -13.57 14.44
N PRO A 6 -12.33 -13.38 14.77
CA PRO A 6 -11.97 -12.64 15.97
C PRO A 6 -12.49 -11.20 15.88
N ASP A 7 -12.91 -10.65 17.01
CA ASP A 7 -13.23 -9.22 17.09
C ASP A 7 -11.97 -8.40 16.75
N ILE A 8 -12.14 -7.36 15.92
CA ILE A 8 -11.09 -6.41 15.55
C ILE A 8 -11.47 -5.03 16.12
N PRO A 9 -11.35 -4.79 17.44
CA PRO A 9 -11.78 -3.54 18.06
C PRO A 9 -10.95 -2.38 17.50
N TYR A 10 -11.57 -1.29 17.06
CA TYR A 10 -10.87 -0.16 16.44
C TYR A 10 -9.94 0.60 17.40
N LEU A 11 -10.38 0.82 18.64
CA LEU A 11 -9.70 1.72 19.59
C LEU A 11 -8.21 1.39 19.82
N PRO A 12 -7.80 0.13 20.01
CA PRO A 12 -6.40 -0.23 20.23
C PRO A 12 -5.45 0.06 19.06
N TRP A 13 -5.94 0.13 17.81
CA TRP A 13 -5.09 0.29 16.62
C TRP A 13 -5.43 1.53 15.80
N ARG A 14 -6.20 2.49 16.35
CA ARG A 14 -6.60 3.70 15.63
C ARG A 14 -5.43 4.52 15.09
N ASP A 15 -4.31 4.56 15.81
CA ASP A 15 -3.15 5.36 15.42
C ASP A 15 -2.42 4.68 14.26
N THR A 16 -2.29 3.35 14.31
CA THR A 16 -1.85 2.52 13.17
C THR A 16 -2.77 2.69 11.96
N ALA A 17 -4.09 2.70 12.17
CA ALA A 17 -5.08 2.90 11.11
C ALA A 17 -4.90 4.26 10.41
N ALA A 18 -4.74 5.32 11.20
CA ALA A 18 -4.51 6.66 10.70
C ALA A 18 -3.19 6.77 9.93
N ALA A 19 -2.10 6.19 10.45
CA ALA A 19 -0.83 6.14 9.75
C ALA A 19 -0.96 5.37 8.42
N LEU A 20 -1.50 4.16 8.45
CA LEU A 20 -1.70 3.33 7.24
C LEU A 20 -2.55 4.06 6.20
N GLN A 21 -3.61 4.75 6.62
CA GLN A 21 -4.44 5.57 5.73
C GLN A 21 -3.61 6.66 5.04
N LEU A 22 -2.75 7.38 5.77
CA LEU A 22 -1.91 8.43 5.20
C LEU A 22 -0.88 7.88 4.22
N TYR A 23 -0.23 6.76 4.54
CA TYR A 23 0.66 6.09 3.59
C TYR A 23 -0.10 5.65 2.34
N ALA A 24 -1.28 5.03 2.50
CA ALA A 24 -2.12 4.62 1.39
C ALA A 24 -2.56 5.81 0.53
N GLN A 25 -2.82 6.98 1.13
CA GLN A 25 -3.11 8.20 0.35
C GLN A 25 -1.91 8.66 -0.48
N ILE A 26 -0.68 8.62 0.06
CA ILE A 26 0.53 9.00 -0.69
C ILE A 26 0.71 8.06 -1.89
N VAL A 27 0.66 6.74 -1.66
CA VAL A 27 0.82 5.75 -2.72
C VAL A 27 -0.33 5.82 -3.73
N GLY A 28 -1.57 6.06 -3.28
CA GLY A 28 -2.73 6.21 -4.14
C GLY A 28 -2.63 7.43 -5.04
N LYS A 29 -2.13 8.56 -4.51
CA LYS A 29 -1.85 9.77 -5.30
C LYS A 29 -0.76 9.53 -6.34
N TYR A 30 0.30 8.80 -5.99
CA TYR A 30 1.34 8.40 -6.95
C TYR A 30 0.72 7.63 -8.12
N ARG A 31 -0.04 6.57 -7.84
CA ARG A 31 -0.70 5.77 -8.89
C ARG A 31 -1.66 6.61 -9.73
N LEU A 32 -2.49 7.44 -9.09
CA LEU A 32 -3.43 8.33 -9.77
C LEU A 32 -2.72 9.31 -10.73
N ALA A 33 -1.55 9.82 -10.34
CA ALA A 33 -0.80 10.78 -11.13
C ALA A 33 0.01 10.12 -12.28
N ARG A 34 0.34 8.84 -12.15
CA ARG A 34 1.26 8.13 -13.03
C ARG A 34 0.59 7.17 -14.02
N THR A 35 -0.61 6.71 -13.72
CA THR A 35 -1.39 5.85 -14.63
C THR A 35 -2.24 6.70 -15.57
N PRO A 36 -2.37 6.32 -16.87
CA PRO A 36 -3.32 6.97 -17.77
C PRO A 36 -4.73 7.03 -17.18
N TRP A 37 -5.38 8.18 -17.33
CA TRP A 37 -6.69 8.39 -16.75
C TRP A 37 -7.73 7.41 -17.33
N VAL A 38 -8.36 6.65 -16.44
CA VAL A 38 -9.51 5.79 -16.74
C VAL A 38 -10.73 6.39 -16.05
N ASN A 39 -11.91 6.21 -16.65
CA ASN A 39 -13.18 6.76 -16.18
C ASN A 39 -13.33 6.65 -14.64
N HIS A 40 -13.74 7.75 -14.01
CA HIS A 40 -13.92 7.89 -12.56
C HIS A 40 -12.73 7.42 -11.71
N SER A 41 -11.49 7.55 -12.21
CA SER A 41 -10.28 7.09 -11.50
C SER A 41 -10.32 5.62 -11.09
N TRP A 42 -11.02 4.75 -11.82
CA TRP A 42 -11.14 3.33 -11.45
C TRP A 42 -9.79 2.60 -11.34
N HIS A 43 -8.75 3.15 -11.97
CA HIS A 43 -7.38 2.68 -11.88
C HIS A 43 -6.69 3.00 -10.54
N ALA A 44 -7.27 3.77 -9.62
CA ALA A 44 -6.61 4.20 -8.39
C ALA A 44 -6.69 3.19 -7.22
N MET A 45 -7.40 2.07 -7.39
CA MET A 45 -7.70 1.11 -6.30
C MET A 45 -6.57 0.12 -6.05
N PHE A 46 -6.19 -0.13 -4.79
CA PHE A 46 -5.23 -1.18 -4.45
C PHE A 46 -5.81 -2.59 -4.62
N TYR A 47 -4.96 -3.55 -4.98
CA TYR A 47 -5.30 -4.96 -5.08
C TYR A 47 -4.79 -5.72 -3.85
N PRO A 48 -5.65 -6.45 -3.14
CA PRO A 48 -5.20 -7.33 -2.06
C PRO A 48 -4.25 -8.41 -2.55
N ASN A 49 -3.28 -8.77 -1.72
CA ASN A 49 -2.44 -9.94 -1.90
C ASN A 49 -2.33 -10.70 -0.56
N ALA A 50 -1.57 -11.79 -0.52
CA ALA A 50 -1.48 -12.64 0.67
C ALA A 50 -0.91 -11.93 1.93
N ARG A 51 -0.23 -10.79 1.79
CA ARG A 51 0.48 -10.09 2.88
C ARG A 51 -0.05 -8.67 3.13
N GLY A 52 -0.94 -8.17 2.29
CA GLY A 52 -1.42 -6.79 2.34
C GLY A 52 -2.06 -6.40 1.02
N PHE A 53 -1.52 -5.36 0.36
CA PHE A 53 -2.07 -4.86 -0.90
C PHE A 53 -1.03 -4.16 -1.77
N THR A 54 -1.26 -4.18 -3.08
CA THR A 54 -0.34 -3.68 -4.12
C THR A 54 -1.03 -2.70 -5.06
N THR A 55 -0.25 -1.82 -5.67
CA THR A 55 -0.69 -1.02 -6.81
C THR A 55 -0.79 -1.83 -8.10
N GLY A 56 -0.16 -2.99 -8.17
CA GLY A 56 0.26 -3.56 -9.46
C GLY A 56 1.25 -2.62 -10.18
N LEU A 57 1.53 -2.90 -11.44
CA LEU A 57 2.47 -2.11 -12.25
C LEU A 57 1.91 -0.70 -12.51
N VAL A 58 2.67 0.30 -12.11
CA VAL A 58 2.41 1.72 -12.36
C VAL A 58 3.44 2.23 -13.37
N PRO A 59 3.01 2.84 -14.50
CA PRO A 59 3.93 3.43 -15.46
C PRO A 59 4.77 4.55 -14.84
N ASP A 60 6.07 4.55 -15.11
CA ASP A 60 7.02 5.54 -14.60
C ASP A 60 8.06 5.91 -15.67
N SER A 61 8.86 6.94 -15.43
CA SER A 61 9.87 7.44 -16.38
C SER A 61 11.02 6.46 -16.63
N VAL A 62 11.27 5.54 -15.70
CA VAL A 62 12.37 4.56 -15.75
C VAL A 62 11.88 3.12 -15.92
N GLY A 63 10.65 2.94 -16.43
CA GLY A 63 10.00 1.65 -16.57
C GLY A 63 8.70 1.61 -15.77
N GLU A 64 8.32 0.43 -15.27
CA GLU A 64 7.14 0.29 -14.42
C GLU A 64 7.58 -0.01 -12.99
N ILE A 65 6.81 0.50 -12.04
CA ILE A 65 7.05 0.33 -10.61
C ILE A 65 5.80 -0.25 -9.97
N GLU A 66 5.98 -1.32 -9.20
CA GLU A 66 4.96 -1.83 -8.29
C GLU A 66 5.27 -1.39 -6.87
N LEU A 67 4.28 -0.82 -6.18
CA LEU A 67 4.33 -0.50 -4.77
C LEU A 67 3.42 -1.47 -4.00
N SER A 68 4.00 -2.19 -3.04
CA SER A 68 3.33 -3.19 -2.22
C SER A 68 3.44 -2.84 -0.74
N PHE A 69 2.31 -2.76 -0.06
CA PHE A 69 2.24 -2.77 1.39
C PHE A 69 2.32 -4.20 1.90
N ASP A 70 3.42 -4.51 2.57
CA ASP A 70 3.58 -5.73 3.34
C ASP A 70 3.22 -5.43 4.80
N LEU A 71 1.99 -5.80 5.19
CA LEU A 71 1.46 -5.52 6.51
C LEU A 71 1.99 -6.49 7.58
N VAL A 72 2.64 -7.59 7.15
CA VAL A 72 3.24 -8.59 8.04
C VAL A 72 4.63 -8.11 8.48
N ASP A 73 5.43 -7.63 7.54
CA ASP A 73 6.78 -7.10 7.83
C ASP A 73 6.78 -5.58 8.09
N HIS A 74 5.61 -4.94 8.14
CA HIS A 74 5.45 -3.49 8.39
C HIS A 74 6.28 -2.60 7.45
N GLN A 75 6.21 -2.86 6.14
CA GLN A 75 7.02 -2.14 5.15
C GLN A 75 6.24 -1.83 3.86
N LEU A 76 6.59 -0.69 3.26
CA LEU A 76 6.28 -0.38 1.87
C LEU A 76 7.46 -0.82 1.00
N VAL A 77 7.19 -1.68 0.03
CA VAL A 77 8.19 -2.21 -0.91
C VAL A 77 7.90 -1.67 -2.31
N GLY A 78 8.89 -1.04 -2.92
CA GLY A 78 8.84 -0.64 -4.33
C GLY A 78 9.73 -1.53 -5.17
N THR A 79 9.16 -2.17 -6.19
CA THR A 79 9.87 -3.05 -7.13
C THR A 79 9.74 -2.50 -8.54
N SER A 80 10.86 -2.33 -9.24
CA SER A 80 10.86 -1.90 -10.64
C SER A 80 11.05 -3.09 -11.58
N THR A 81 10.52 -2.98 -12.79
CA THR A 81 10.68 -4.01 -13.84
C THR A 81 12.13 -4.21 -14.30
N ASP A 82 13.05 -3.31 -13.94
CA ASP A 82 14.49 -3.48 -14.15
C ASP A 82 15.21 -4.25 -13.03
N GLY A 83 14.45 -4.78 -12.06
CA GLY A 83 14.96 -5.60 -10.96
C GLY A 83 15.39 -4.82 -9.72
N ARG A 84 15.32 -3.48 -9.72
CA ARG A 84 15.60 -2.69 -8.51
C ARG A 84 14.49 -2.84 -7.47
N THR A 85 14.87 -2.80 -6.20
CA THR A 85 13.93 -2.79 -5.08
C THR A 85 14.34 -1.75 -4.03
N ALA A 86 13.36 -1.00 -3.54
CA ALA A 86 13.50 -0.09 -2.41
C ALA A 86 12.49 -0.46 -1.32
N ARG A 87 12.84 -0.20 -0.06
CA ARG A 87 11.98 -0.51 1.09
C ARG A 87 11.95 0.67 2.05
N VAL A 88 10.77 0.97 2.57
CA VAL A 88 10.56 1.97 3.61
C VAL A 88 9.80 1.30 4.74
N ALA A 89 10.36 1.35 5.95
CA ALA A 89 9.66 0.87 7.13
C ALA A 89 8.44 1.77 7.40
N CYS A 90 7.28 1.15 7.59
CA CYS A 90 6.08 1.83 8.06
C CYS A 90 6.16 1.92 9.58
N ALA A 91 6.98 2.86 10.07
CA ALA A 91 7.16 3.09 11.50
C ALA A 91 6.01 3.92 12.08
N ASP A 92 5.72 3.69 13.35
CA ASP A 92 4.84 4.56 14.12
C ASP A 92 5.51 5.93 14.33
N ARG A 93 4.69 6.99 14.33
CA ARG A 93 5.10 8.38 14.57
C ARG A 93 5.78 8.57 15.93
N ALA A 94 5.63 7.63 16.87
CA ALA A 94 6.31 7.64 18.15
C ALA A 94 7.83 7.32 18.08
N ALA A 95 8.34 6.88 16.93
CA ALA A 95 9.75 6.48 16.75
C ALA A 95 10.63 7.54 16.04
N LEU A 96 10.12 8.75 15.82
CA LEU A 96 10.83 9.91 15.26
C LEU A 96 10.80 11.08 16.25
#